data_AF-A0A6N0LQY1-F1
#
_entry.id   AF-A0A6N0LQY1-F1
#
_cell.length_a   1.000
_cell.length_b   1.000
_cell.length_c   1.000
_cell.angle_alpha   90.00
_cell.angle_beta   90.00
_cell.angle_gamma   90.00
#
_symmetry.space_group_name_H-M   'P 1'
#
loop_
_entity.id
_entity.type
_entity.pdbx_description
1 polymer ?
#
loop_
_entity_poly.entity_id
_entity_poly.type
_entity_poly.pdbx_seq_one_letter_code
_entity_poly.pdbx_strand_id
1 'polypeptide(L)'
;MTLKLICEYDAQEQPYQKIEIPYENQLPAEILKKLDLPKGIDFNYGVVIDGKAPNWLYSNLAYQCRNAAWVSCYYPQLQGAIVVYSQTPTVKVGQIQGSTKNNLLNGNLELKVNEVITVDGDRYQCLIIHAVDISPQALDSLTLPSDLNWNREIVLWGQAPVWLYTHLVMRCQQALWIACYNIRTTEAVVVVSQCPELVPGDKFKLVPKSPCPAIVFGGPPNSGKSLLAYTLKQTLVNMGWNNKVYLHRTTWDGEGDWFAQMMGTNPELANKLSEIAGRWKKPENPAEYFSQQAEVIKEIRKYTDLVLVDLGGIPREADQILLPSCSHYVIISNSLEEVAKWHKFFQTLNTDTQEQLIPLTVIHSVKENKLEILNREPYLEMIAGPWRYGETETVPQELVEEVIKLIRE
;
A
#
# COMPACT_ATOMS: atom_id res chain seq x y z
N MET A 1 19.42 -14.28 -3.04
CA MET A 1 19.02 -14.09 -1.63
C MET A 1 19.28 -15.37 -0.86
N THR A 2 19.89 -15.25 0.32
CA THR A 2 20.13 -16.39 1.23
C THR A 2 19.24 -16.23 2.45
N LEU A 3 18.32 -17.19 2.66
CA LEU A 3 17.42 -17.22 3.80
C LEU A 3 18.12 -17.81 5.03
N LYS A 4 17.80 -17.31 6.22
CA LYS A 4 18.35 -17.84 7.48
C LYS A 4 17.28 -18.61 8.25
N LEU A 5 17.65 -19.75 8.80
CA LEU A 5 16.80 -20.55 9.68
C LEU A 5 17.24 -20.37 11.13
N ILE A 6 16.28 -20.08 12.01
CA ILE A 6 16.49 -19.95 13.45
C ILE A 6 15.46 -20.84 14.16
N CYS A 7 15.90 -21.65 15.11
CA CYS A 7 14.98 -22.39 15.98
C CYS A 7 14.61 -21.55 17.19
N GLU A 8 13.32 -21.40 17.45
CA GLU A 8 12.77 -20.62 18.56
C GLU A 8 11.69 -21.44 19.29
N TYR A 9 11.18 -20.91 20.39
CA TYR A 9 10.10 -21.52 21.19
C TYR A 9 8.97 -20.51 21.36
N ASP A 10 7.73 -20.98 21.31
CA ASP A 10 6.57 -20.12 21.58
C ASP A 10 6.38 -19.89 23.09
N ALA A 11 5.35 -19.12 23.44
CA ALA A 11 5.03 -18.79 24.83
C ALA A 11 4.64 -20.02 25.69
N GLN A 12 4.39 -21.16 25.05
CA GLN A 12 4.03 -22.44 25.66
C GLN A 12 5.18 -23.45 25.59
N GLU A 13 6.40 -22.96 25.30
CA GLU A 13 7.62 -23.75 25.11
C GLU A 13 7.53 -24.79 23.97
N GLN A 14 6.60 -24.62 23.01
CA GLN A 14 6.58 -25.44 21.82
C GLN A 14 7.61 -24.92 20.81
N PRO A 15 8.48 -25.78 20.27
CA PRO A 15 9.46 -25.36 19.28
C PRO A 15 8.79 -24.95 17.97
N TYR A 16 9.27 -23.84 17.40
CA TYR A 16 8.99 -23.44 16.03
C TYR A 16 10.28 -22.96 15.35
N GLN A 17 10.22 -22.81 14.03
CA GLN A 17 11.35 -22.37 13.23
C GLN A 17 11.02 -21.07 12.54
N LYS A 18 11.98 -20.15 12.50
CA LYS A 18 11.85 -18.84 11.86
C LYS A 18 12.73 -18.78 10.62
N ILE A 19 12.13 -18.42 9.50
CA ILE A 19 12.82 -18.08 8.25
C ILE A 19 12.94 -16.56 8.18
N GLU A 20 14.17 -16.06 8.30
CA GLU A 20 14.45 -14.63 8.14
C GLU A 20 14.80 -14.30 6.69
N ILE A 21 14.04 -13.35 6.13
CA ILE A 21 14.28 -12.73 4.83
C ILE A 21 15.21 -11.53 5.05
N PRO A 22 16.41 -11.53 4.46
CA PRO A 22 17.30 -10.38 4.57
C PRO A 22 16.69 -9.16 3.89
N TYR A 23 16.96 -7.99 4.45
CA TYR A 23 16.54 -6.73 3.84
C TYR A 23 17.30 -6.50 2.52
N GLU A 24 16.55 -6.40 1.42
CA GLU A 24 17.06 -5.98 0.12
C GLU A 24 16.21 -4.81 -0.40
N ASN A 25 16.86 -3.78 -0.95
CA ASN A 25 16.17 -2.57 -1.43
C ASN A 25 15.26 -2.86 -2.62
N GLN A 26 15.69 -3.77 -3.51
CA GLN A 26 14.95 -4.19 -4.69
C GLN A 26 15.09 -5.70 -4.84
N LEU A 27 13.97 -6.37 -5.08
CA LEU A 27 13.92 -7.82 -5.27
C LEU A 27 13.27 -8.11 -6.62
N PRO A 28 14.01 -8.69 -7.58
CA PRO A 28 13.43 -9.14 -8.84
C PRO A 28 12.56 -10.39 -8.62
N ALA A 29 11.45 -10.51 -9.35
CA ALA A 29 10.52 -11.64 -9.23
C ALA A 29 11.17 -12.97 -9.61
N GLU A 30 12.13 -12.94 -10.54
CA GLU A 30 12.88 -14.07 -11.05
C GLU A 30 13.67 -14.81 -9.97
N ILE A 31 13.83 -14.21 -8.79
CA ILE A 31 14.44 -14.87 -7.64
C ILE A 31 13.69 -16.13 -7.24
N LEU A 32 12.36 -16.17 -7.42
CA LEU A 32 11.53 -17.34 -7.09
C LEU A 32 11.93 -18.59 -7.89
N LYS A 33 12.50 -18.43 -9.09
CA LYS A 33 12.94 -19.53 -9.95
C LYS A 33 14.11 -20.33 -9.37
N LYS A 34 14.84 -19.75 -8.42
CA LYS A 34 16.04 -20.31 -7.80
C LYS A 34 16.00 -20.23 -6.27
N LEU A 35 14.83 -19.95 -5.70
CA LEU A 35 14.67 -19.75 -4.27
C LEU A 35 14.46 -21.09 -3.59
N ASP A 36 15.51 -21.60 -2.96
CA ASP A 36 15.44 -22.78 -2.11
C ASP A 36 15.16 -22.41 -0.65
N LEU A 37 14.37 -23.24 0.03
CA LEU A 37 14.22 -23.16 1.47
C LEU A 37 15.57 -23.44 2.19
N PRO A 38 15.81 -22.82 3.36
CA PRO A 38 16.93 -23.20 4.21
C PRO A 38 17.02 -24.70 4.45
N LYS A 39 18.23 -25.26 4.42
CA LYS A 39 18.46 -26.65 4.80
C LYS A 39 18.15 -26.85 6.29
N GLY A 40 17.56 -27.99 6.63
CA GLY A 40 17.31 -28.38 8.02
C GLY A 40 15.96 -27.96 8.59
N ILE A 41 15.04 -27.44 7.77
CA ILE A 41 13.65 -27.22 8.20
C ILE A 41 13.00 -28.57 8.54
N ASP A 42 12.50 -28.67 9.76
CA ASP A 42 11.67 -29.78 10.22
C ASP A 42 10.19 -29.42 10.11
N PHE A 43 9.49 -30.03 9.15
CA PHE A 43 8.07 -29.77 8.90
C PHE A 43 7.13 -30.32 9.99
N ASN A 44 7.63 -31.04 11.01
CA ASN A 44 6.83 -31.41 12.17
C ASN A 44 6.54 -30.21 13.09
N TYR A 45 7.28 -29.11 12.95
CA TYR A 45 7.10 -27.89 13.73
C TYR A 45 6.48 -26.76 12.91
N GLY A 46 6.09 -25.70 13.62
CA GLY A 46 5.65 -24.46 12.99
C GLY A 46 6.77 -23.73 12.27
N VAL A 47 6.40 -22.97 11.23
CA VAL A 47 7.31 -22.08 10.50
C VAL A 47 6.80 -20.64 10.53
N VAL A 48 7.62 -19.71 11.03
CA VAL A 48 7.40 -18.27 11.01
C VAL A 48 8.23 -17.65 9.88
N ILE A 49 7.62 -16.85 9.01
CA ILE A 49 8.33 -16.07 7.99
C ILE A 49 8.44 -14.62 8.48
N ASP A 50 9.66 -14.11 8.58
CA ASP A 50 9.98 -12.78 9.11
C ASP A 50 10.92 -12.01 8.16
N GLY A 51 10.73 -10.70 8.04
CA GLY A 51 11.52 -9.80 7.21
C GLY A 51 10.69 -8.84 6.35
N LYS A 52 11.36 -7.91 5.68
CA LYS A 52 10.68 -6.96 4.78
C LYS A 52 10.73 -7.49 3.35
N ALA A 53 9.59 -7.94 2.84
CA ALA A 53 9.48 -8.46 1.48
C ALA A 53 8.09 -8.20 0.88
N PRO A 54 7.97 -8.21 -0.45
CA PRO A 54 6.69 -8.07 -1.14
C PRO A 54 5.78 -9.29 -0.95
N ASN A 55 4.47 -9.08 -1.13
CA ASN A 55 3.44 -10.12 -0.95
C ASN A 55 3.73 -11.39 -1.75
N TRP A 56 4.27 -11.26 -2.96
CA TRP A 56 4.58 -12.41 -3.81
C TRP A 56 5.65 -13.33 -3.22
N LEU A 57 6.68 -12.77 -2.57
CA LEU A 57 7.77 -13.55 -1.96
C LEU A 57 7.28 -14.27 -0.71
N TYR A 58 6.58 -13.55 0.15
CA TYR A 58 5.96 -14.09 1.35
C TYR A 58 5.01 -15.26 1.03
N SER A 59 4.15 -15.06 0.02
CA SER A 59 3.17 -16.07 -0.37
C SER A 59 3.83 -17.32 -0.95
N ASN A 60 4.85 -17.16 -1.79
CA ASN A 60 5.61 -18.30 -2.31
C ASN A 60 6.32 -19.07 -1.19
N LEU A 61 7.01 -18.40 -0.27
CA LEU A 61 7.68 -19.05 0.86
C LEU A 61 6.71 -19.81 1.75
N ALA A 62 5.56 -19.22 2.09
CA ALA A 62 4.55 -19.90 2.88
C ALA A 62 4.00 -21.14 2.18
N TYR A 63 3.78 -21.07 0.87
CA TYR A 63 3.36 -22.21 0.06
C TYR A 63 4.41 -23.32 0.01
N GLN A 64 5.70 -22.97 -0.09
CA GLN A 64 6.78 -23.95 0.01
C GLN A 64 6.82 -24.61 1.40
N CYS A 65 6.47 -23.88 2.45
CA CYS A 65 6.37 -24.38 3.82
C CYS A 65 5.02 -25.02 4.17
N ARG A 66 4.12 -25.25 3.22
CA ARG A 66 2.75 -25.76 3.49
C ARG A 66 2.68 -27.11 4.19
N ASN A 67 3.76 -27.89 4.17
CA ASN A 67 3.84 -29.17 4.87
C ASN A 67 4.19 -29.03 6.37
N ALA A 68 4.56 -27.84 6.83
CA ALA A 68 4.79 -27.55 8.25
C ALA A 68 3.52 -27.78 9.08
N ALA A 69 3.66 -28.07 10.38
CA ALA A 69 2.52 -28.19 11.29
C ALA A 69 1.59 -26.97 11.23
N TRP A 70 2.18 -25.78 11.15
CA TRP A 70 1.51 -24.53 10.82
C TRP A 70 2.50 -23.54 10.20
N VAL A 71 1.99 -22.55 9.47
CA VAL A 71 2.77 -21.47 8.84
C VAL A 71 2.21 -20.13 9.29
N SER A 72 3.10 -19.19 9.63
CA SER A 72 2.73 -17.85 10.06
C SER A 72 3.59 -16.76 9.43
N CYS A 73 3.05 -15.54 9.38
CA CYS A 73 3.77 -14.34 8.96
C CYS A 73 4.01 -13.45 10.17
N TYR A 74 5.26 -13.08 10.44
CA TYR A 74 5.57 -12.11 11.49
C TYR A 74 5.00 -10.74 11.13
N TYR A 75 4.33 -10.11 12.10
CA TYR A 75 3.70 -8.82 11.93
C TYR A 75 4.14 -7.86 13.03
N PRO A 76 5.10 -6.96 12.76
CA PRO A 76 5.72 -6.10 13.77
C PRO A 76 4.73 -5.26 14.58
N GLN A 77 3.62 -4.85 13.97
CA GLN A 77 2.59 -4.02 14.60
C GLN A 77 1.88 -4.73 15.76
N LEU A 78 1.76 -6.06 15.68
CA LEU A 78 1.23 -6.89 16.75
C LEU A 78 2.34 -7.52 17.59
N GLN A 79 3.61 -7.33 17.24
CA GLN A 79 4.77 -7.99 17.89
C GLN A 79 4.58 -9.52 17.98
N GLY A 80 4.06 -10.12 16.91
CA GLY A 80 3.76 -11.55 16.90
C GLY A 80 3.56 -12.09 15.48
N ALA A 81 3.53 -13.41 15.37
CA ALA A 81 3.36 -14.11 14.11
C ALA A 81 1.93 -14.59 13.91
N ILE A 82 1.27 -14.11 12.85
CA ILE A 82 -0.11 -14.45 12.52
C ILE A 82 -0.13 -15.77 11.76
N VAL A 83 -0.80 -16.78 12.31
CA VAL A 83 -0.96 -18.09 11.67
C VAL A 83 -1.86 -17.94 10.44
N VAL A 84 -1.32 -18.22 9.26
CA VAL A 84 -2.01 -18.11 7.96
C VAL A 84 -2.43 -19.46 7.42
N TYR A 85 -1.84 -20.55 7.90
CA TYR A 85 -2.18 -21.92 7.52
C TYR A 85 -1.86 -22.87 8.67
N SER A 86 -2.69 -23.88 8.88
CA SER A 86 -2.45 -24.89 9.92
C SER A 86 -2.93 -26.26 9.46
N GLN A 87 -2.16 -27.28 9.79
CA GLN A 87 -2.51 -28.70 9.63
C GLN A 87 -2.77 -29.38 10.98
N THR A 88 -2.63 -28.65 12.08
CA THR A 88 -2.85 -29.16 13.45
C THR A 88 -4.11 -28.55 14.06
N PRO A 89 -4.89 -29.33 14.85
CA PRO A 89 -6.01 -28.78 15.60
C PRO A 89 -5.57 -27.87 16.78
N THR A 90 -4.31 -27.95 17.21
CA THR A 90 -3.82 -27.23 18.40
C THR A 90 -3.55 -25.75 18.13
N VAL A 91 -3.19 -25.40 16.89
CA VAL A 91 -2.89 -24.03 16.48
C VAL A 91 -3.86 -23.64 15.37
N LYS A 92 -4.63 -22.58 15.59
CA LYS A 92 -5.69 -22.17 14.65
C LYS A 92 -5.21 -21.08 13.69
N VAL A 93 -5.79 -21.08 12.49
CA VAL A 93 -5.63 -19.97 11.55
C VAL A 93 -6.16 -18.68 12.21
N GLY A 94 -5.46 -17.57 12.01
CA GLY A 94 -5.76 -16.27 12.63
C GLY A 94 -5.23 -16.11 14.07
N GLN A 95 -4.70 -17.17 14.70
CA GLN A 95 -4.02 -17.07 15.98
C GLN A 95 -2.73 -16.25 15.85
N ILE A 96 -2.38 -15.49 16.88
CA ILE A 96 -1.12 -14.73 16.95
C ILE A 96 -0.18 -15.44 17.92
N GLN A 97 0.97 -15.89 17.42
CA GLN A 97 2.04 -16.50 18.22
C GLN A 97 3.01 -15.43 18.74
N GLY A 98 3.47 -15.57 19.98
CA GLY A 98 4.50 -14.71 20.58
C GLY A 98 4.04 -13.31 21.02
N SER A 99 2.75 -12.97 20.90
CA SER A 99 2.21 -11.68 21.34
C SER A 99 1.14 -11.82 22.42
N THR A 100 1.11 -10.86 23.34
CA THR A 100 0.01 -10.65 24.30
C THR A 100 -1.01 -9.62 23.83
N LYS A 101 -0.79 -8.96 22.67
CA LYS A 101 -1.67 -7.92 22.13
C LYS A 101 -2.77 -8.53 21.27
N ASN A 102 -3.98 -8.61 21.83
CA ASN A 102 -5.19 -8.82 21.06
C ASN A 102 -5.78 -7.46 20.66
N ASN A 103 -5.38 -6.94 19.49
CA ASN A 103 -6.12 -5.83 18.90
C ASN A 103 -7.31 -6.41 18.13
N LEU A 104 -8.49 -6.31 18.73
CA LEU A 104 -9.75 -6.56 18.04
C LEU A 104 -9.96 -5.39 17.08
N LEU A 105 -9.63 -5.60 15.81
CA LEU A 105 -10.00 -4.67 14.75
C LEU A 105 -11.34 -5.14 14.16
N ASN A 106 -12.33 -4.25 14.12
CA ASN A 106 -13.64 -4.50 13.51
C ASN A 106 -13.64 -4.12 12.03
N GLY A 107 -12.61 -4.58 11.31
CA GLY A 107 -12.47 -4.32 9.88
C GLY A 107 -13.47 -5.06 9.01
N ASN A 108 -13.54 -4.63 7.75
CA ASN A 108 -14.33 -5.30 6.72
C ASN A 108 -13.40 -6.00 5.72
N LEU A 109 -13.79 -7.22 5.33
CA LEU A 109 -13.19 -7.96 4.24
C LEU A 109 -14.28 -8.35 3.24
N GLU A 110 -14.12 -7.89 2.01
CA GLU A 110 -14.94 -8.30 0.88
C GLU A 110 -14.04 -8.86 -0.23
N LEU A 111 -14.41 -10.01 -0.77
CA LEU A 111 -13.73 -10.66 -1.89
C LEU A 111 -14.67 -10.69 -3.09
N LYS A 112 -14.18 -10.31 -4.27
CA LYS A 112 -14.95 -10.33 -5.52
C LYS A 112 -14.19 -11.04 -6.62
N VAL A 113 -14.89 -11.81 -7.44
CA VAL A 113 -14.33 -12.37 -8.66
C VAL A 113 -14.59 -11.40 -9.81
N ASN A 114 -13.56 -11.18 -10.61
CA ASN A 114 -13.63 -10.42 -11.85
C ASN A 114 -12.73 -11.09 -12.90
N GLU A 115 -12.59 -10.48 -14.07
CA GLU A 115 -11.63 -10.87 -15.10
C GLU A 115 -10.60 -9.76 -15.30
N VAL A 116 -9.35 -10.15 -15.55
CA VAL A 116 -8.29 -9.26 -16.02
C VAL A 116 -7.76 -9.75 -17.35
N ILE A 117 -7.37 -8.80 -18.20
CA ILE A 117 -6.83 -9.08 -19.53
C ILE A 117 -5.35 -8.72 -19.52
N THR A 118 -4.49 -9.56 -20.11
CA THR A 118 -3.07 -9.23 -20.29
C THR A 118 -2.83 -8.41 -21.54
N VAL A 119 -1.69 -7.74 -21.61
CA VAL A 119 -1.24 -7.05 -22.83
C VAL A 119 -1.16 -7.98 -24.05
N ASP A 120 -0.95 -9.28 -23.82
CA ASP A 120 -0.89 -10.32 -24.84
C ASP A 120 -2.27 -10.89 -25.23
N GLY A 121 -3.34 -10.44 -24.57
CA GLY A 121 -4.72 -10.81 -24.86
C GLY A 121 -5.29 -11.98 -24.05
N ASP A 122 -4.50 -12.54 -23.13
CA ASP A 122 -4.96 -13.61 -22.24
C ASP A 122 -5.97 -13.09 -21.22
N ARG A 123 -6.87 -13.97 -20.78
CA ARG A 123 -7.94 -13.65 -19.84
C ARG A 123 -7.85 -14.53 -18.61
N TYR A 124 -7.57 -13.92 -17.46
CA TYR A 124 -7.43 -14.62 -16.19
C TYR A 124 -8.51 -14.19 -15.21
N GLN A 125 -8.90 -15.13 -14.34
CA GLN A 125 -9.80 -14.81 -13.24
C GLN A 125 -9.02 -13.98 -12.20
N CYS A 126 -9.65 -12.95 -11.66
CA CYS A 126 -9.06 -12.04 -10.69
C CYS A 126 -9.85 -12.07 -9.40
N LEU A 127 -9.20 -12.41 -8.30
CA LEU A 127 -9.76 -12.29 -6.96
C LEU A 127 -9.39 -10.91 -6.41
N ILE A 128 -10.36 -10.00 -6.40
CA ILE A 128 -10.23 -8.64 -5.89
C ILE A 128 -10.43 -8.66 -4.37
N ILE A 129 -9.45 -8.12 -3.64
CA ILE A 129 -9.38 -8.10 -2.18
C ILE A 129 -9.68 -6.69 -1.68
N HIS A 130 -10.84 -6.50 -1.04
CA HIS A 130 -11.17 -5.26 -0.36
C HIS A 130 -11.05 -5.47 1.15
N ALA A 131 -9.92 -5.07 1.74
CA ALA A 131 -9.66 -5.24 3.17
C ALA A 131 -9.37 -3.90 3.86
N VAL A 132 -10.16 -3.53 4.87
CA VAL A 132 -9.95 -2.31 5.66
C VAL A 132 -9.93 -2.70 7.13
N ASP A 133 -8.86 -2.34 7.85
CA ASP A 133 -8.65 -2.62 9.29
C ASP A 133 -8.97 -4.06 9.70
N ILE A 134 -8.66 -5.04 8.85
CA ILE A 134 -9.00 -6.44 9.08
C ILE A 134 -8.20 -7.04 10.26
N SER A 135 -8.90 -7.75 11.15
CA SER A 135 -8.30 -8.51 12.25
C SER A 135 -7.82 -9.90 11.79
N PRO A 136 -6.70 -10.44 12.32
CA PRO A 136 -6.23 -11.79 12.01
C PRO A 136 -7.27 -12.90 12.25
N GLN A 137 -8.13 -12.73 13.25
CA GLN A 137 -9.18 -13.67 13.59
C GLN A 137 -10.21 -13.86 12.47
N ALA A 138 -10.33 -12.89 11.54
CA ALA A 138 -11.20 -13.00 10.37
C ALA A 138 -10.77 -14.10 9.39
N LEU A 139 -9.52 -14.58 9.46
CA LEU A 139 -9.02 -15.64 8.58
C LEU A 139 -9.72 -16.99 8.82
N ASP A 140 -10.10 -17.29 10.07
CA ASP A 140 -10.71 -18.57 10.44
C ASP A 140 -12.12 -18.74 9.83
N SER A 141 -12.87 -17.64 9.73
CA SER A 141 -14.22 -17.59 9.16
C SER A 141 -14.28 -17.13 7.70
N LEU A 142 -13.12 -16.89 7.07
CA LEU A 142 -13.04 -16.40 5.70
C LEU A 142 -13.61 -17.43 4.71
N THR A 143 -14.59 -16.96 3.93
CA THR A 143 -15.17 -17.70 2.80
C THR A 143 -14.69 -17.10 1.49
N LEU A 144 -14.36 -17.98 0.54
CA LEU A 144 -14.02 -17.57 -0.82
C LEU A 144 -15.30 -17.43 -1.65
N PRO A 145 -15.34 -16.52 -2.64
CA PRO A 145 -16.50 -16.36 -3.50
C PRO A 145 -16.88 -17.67 -4.20
N SER A 146 -18.18 -17.98 -4.25
CA SER A 146 -18.70 -19.24 -4.82
C SER A 146 -18.58 -19.33 -6.34
N ASP A 147 -18.38 -18.20 -7.01
CA ASP A 147 -18.19 -18.04 -8.45
C ASP A 147 -16.72 -18.22 -8.90
N LEU A 148 -15.80 -18.45 -7.96
CA LEU A 148 -14.41 -18.77 -8.27
C LEU A 148 -14.31 -20.12 -9.01
N ASN A 149 -13.60 -20.12 -10.14
CA ASN A 149 -13.40 -21.34 -10.93
C ASN A 149 -12.04 -21.97 -10.63
N TRP A 150 -12.06 -23.09 -9.93
CA TRP A 150 -10.88 -23.84 -9.50
C TRP A 150 -10.06 -24.46 -10.63
N ASN A 151 -10.65 -24.64 -11.81
CA ASN A 151 -9.96 -25.17 -12.99
C ASN A 151 -9.26 -24.08 -13.81
N ARG A 152 -9.23 -22.85 -13.29
CA ARG A 152 -8.60 -21.69 -13.93
C ARG A 152 -7.53 -21.09 -13.02
N GLU A 153 -6.79 -20.18 -13.61
CA GLU A 153 -5.71 -19.38 -13.06
C GLU A 153 -6.28 -18.25 -12.20
N ILE A 154 -5.60 -17.85 -11.12
CA ILE A 154 -6.06 -16.77 -10.24
C ILE A 154 -5.01 -15.66 -10.12
N VAL A 155 -5.41 -14.42 -10.41
CA VAL A 155 -4.66 -13.21 -10.07
C VAL A 155 -5.25 -12.59 -8.80
N LEU A 156 -4.45 -12.48 -7.75
CA LEU A 156 -4.82 -11.73 -6.54
C LEU A 156 -4.53 -10.25 -6.74
N TRP A 157 -5.53 -9.41 -6.52
CA TRP A 157 -5.43 -7.95 -6.67
C TRP A 157 -6.07 -7.23 -5.49
N GLY A 158 -5.39 -6.23 -4.93
CA GLY A 158 -5.99 -5.30 -3.96
C GLY A 158 -5.03 -4.89 -2.84
N GLN A 159 -5.40 -3.89 -2.05
CA GLN A 159 -4.62 -3.50 -0.88
C GLN A 159 -5.01 -4.39 0.31
N ALA A 160 -4.04 -5.17 0.78
CA ALA A 160 -4.22 -6.02 1.96
C ALA A 160 -2.87 -6.32 2.65
N PRO A 161 -2.90 -6.61 3.96
CA PRO A 161 -1.72 -7.06 4.67
C PRO A 161 -1.13 -8.36 4.09
N VAL A 162 0.18 -8.53 4.25
CA VAL A 162 0.92 -9.69 3.73
C VAL A 162 0.36 -11.04 4.20
N TRP A 163 -0.10 -11.10 5.46
CA TRP A 163 -0.68 -12.31 6.03
C TRP A 163 -2.01 -12.70 5.36
N LEU A 164 -2.82 -11.72 4.91
CA LEU A 164 -4.06 -11.99 4.21
C LEU A 164 -3.77 -12.50 2.80
N TYR A 165 -2.86 -11.85 2.08
CA TYR A 165 -2.37 -12.33 0.78
C TYR A 165 -1.87 -13.77 0.87
N THR A 166 -1.05 -14.04 1.87
CA THR A 166 -0.47 -15.37 2.09
C THR A 166 -1.56 -16.40 2.39
N HIS A 167 -2.51 -16.09 3.28
CA HIS A 167 -3.64 -16.97 3.56
C HIS A 167 -4.46 -17.26 2.30
N LEU A 168 -4.76 -16.24 1.49
CA LEU A 168 -5.52 -16.39 0.25
C LEU A 168 -4.81 -17.28 -0.77
N VAL A 169 -3.48 -17.15 -0.92
CA VAL A 169 -2.69 -18.06 -1.77
C VAL A 169 -2.80 -19.50 -1.29
N MET A 170 -2.70 -19.74 0.03
CA MET A 170 -2.86 -21.08 0.60
C MET A 170 -4.26 -21.66 0.38
N ARG A 171 -5.30 -20.83 0.53
CA ARG A 171 -6.69 -21.21 0.27
C ARG A 171 -6.98 -21.44 -1.21
N CYS A 172 -6.22 -20.80 -2.09
CA CYS A 172 -6.38 -20.90 -3.54
C CYS A 172 -5.49 -21.96 -4.20
N GLN A 173 -4.73 -22.76 -3.42
CA GLN A 173 -3.68 -23.66 -3.93
C GLN A 173 -4.12 -24.71 -4.95
N GLN A 174 -5.42 -24.93 -5.14
CA GLN A 174 -5.97 -25.83 -6.15
C GLN A 174 -6.01 -25.24 -7.56
N ALA A 175 -5.90 -23.91 -7.70
CA ALA A 175 -5.85 -23.24 -8.99
C ALA A 175 -4.63 -23.65 -9.82
N LEU A 176 -4.76 -23.62 -11.16
CA LEU A 176 -3.68 -24.00 -12.09
C LEU A 176 -2.37 -23.26 -11.80
N TRP A 177 -2.47 -21.96 -11.58
CA TRP A 177 -1.43 -21.15 -10.96
C TRP A 177 -2.07 -19.95 -10.27
N ILE A 178 -1.30 -19.31 -9.39
CA ILE A 178 -1.70 -18.13 -8.65
C ILE A 178 -0.64 -17.05 -8.86
N ALA A 179 -1.07 -15.83 -9.18
CA ALA A 179 -0.21 -14.66 -9.27
C ALA A 179 -0.65 -13.57 -8.30
N CYS A 180 0.30 -12.82 -7.75
CA CYS A 180 0.03 -11.64 -6.92
C CYS A 180 0.34 -10.38 -7.73
N TYR A 181 -0.66 -9.49 -7.89
CA TYR A 181 -0.44 -8.21 -8.55
C TYR A 181 0.34 -7.26 -7.66
N ASN A 182 1.41 -6.66 -8.21
CA ASN A 182 2.20 -5.65 -7.53
C ASN A 182 2.03 -4.30 -8.21
N ILE A 183 1.25 -3.43 -7.60
CA ILE A 183 0.95 -2.09 -8.12
C ILE A 183 2.20 -1.24 -8.34
N ARG A 184 3.28 -1.44 -7.56
CA ARG A 184 4.51 -0.67 -7.69
C ARG A 184 5.32 -1.04 -8.93
N THR A 185 5.27 -2.31 -9.33
CA THR A 185 5.94 -2.79 -10.55
C THR A 185 4.99 -2.90 -11.73
N THR A 186 3.68 -2.72 -11.50
CA THR A 186 2.59 -2.88 -12.48
C THR A 186 2.54 -4.25 -13.16
N GLU A 187 3.04 -5.26 -12.46
CA GLU A 187 3.18 -6.62 -12.95
C GLU A 187 2.50 -7.58 -11.99
N ALA A 188 1.85 -8.61 -12.54
CA ALA A 188 1.44 -9.79 -11.79
C ALA A 188 2.61 -10.77 -11.75
N VAL A 189 2.95 -11.25 -10.56
CA VAL A 189 4.04 -12.21 -10.36
C VAL A 189 3.45 -13.56 -9.99
N VAL A 190 3.74 -14.60 -10.76
CA VAL A 190 3.33 -15.98 -10.46
C VAL A 190 4.05 -16.44 -9.19
N VAL A 191 3.29 -16.93 -8.21
CA VAL A 191 3.80 -17.36 -6.89
C VAL A 191 3.66 -18.85 -6.64
N VAL A 192 2.66 -19.47 -7.26
CA VAL A 192 2.37 -20.90 -7.18
C VAL A 192 1.96 -21.36 -8.56
N SER A 193 2.42 -22.51 -9.00
CA SER A 193 1.99 -23.10 -10.26
C SER A 193 1.97 -24.62 -10.19
N GLN A 194 0.97 -25.19 -10.84
CA GLN A 194 0.81 -26.62 -11.08
C GLN A 194 1.08 -26.98 -12.56
N CYS A 195 1.39 -25.99 -13.42
CA CYS A 195 1.71 -26.20 -14.82
C CYS A 195 3.15 -25.75 -15.16
N PRO A 196 3.78 -26.35 -16.19
CA PRO A 196 5.14 -26.01 -16.58
C PRO A 196 5.24 -24.71 -17.42
N GLU A 197 4.12 -24.20 -17.95
CA GLU A 197 4.09 -23.06 -18.87
C GLU A 197 4.37 -21.73 -18.15
N LEU A 198 3.83 -21.57 -16.94
CA LEU A 198 4.07 -20.42 -16.08
C LEU A 198 4.57 -20.91 -14.73
N VAL A 199 5.79 -20.55 -14.34
CA VAL A 199 6.42 -21.00 -13.10
C VAL A 199 6.56 -19.85 -12.11
N PRO A 200 6.73 -20.14 -10.80
CA PRO A 200 6.97 -19.09 -9.82
C PRO A 200 8.12 -18.16 -10.22
N GLY A 201 7.85 -16.86 -10.20
CA GLY A 201 8.76 -15.80 -10.63
C GLY A 201 8.58 -15.34 -12.07
N ASP A 202 7.75 -16.01 -12.88
CA ASP A 202 7.27 -15.44 -14.13
C ASP A 202 6.34 -14.25 -13.86
N LYS A 203 6.31 -13.31 -14.81
CA LYS A 203 5.60 -12.05 -14.68
C LYS A 203 4.94 -11.64 -15.98
N PHE A 204 3.79 -10.98 -15.86
CA PHE A 204 3.05 -10.45 -17.00
C PHE A 204 2.36 -9.13 -16.62
N LYS A 205 2.08 -8.33 -17.64
CA LYS A 205 1.39 -7.04 -17.49
C LYS A 205 -0.08 -7.18 -17.84
N LEU A 206 -0.90 -6.46 -17.09
CA LEU A 206 -2.33 -6.34 -17.36
C LEU A 206 -2.56 -5.19 -18.36
N VAL A 207 -3.67 -5.24 -19.11
CA VAL A 207 -4.04 -4.17 -20.02
C VAL A 207 -4.23 -2.88 -19.22
N PRO A 208 -3.51 -1.79 -19.55
CA PRO A 208 -3.67 -0.52 -18.87
C PRO A 208 -5.05 0.09 -19.18
N LYS A 209 -5.64 0.74 -18.18
CA LYS A 209 -6.77 1.65 -18.35
C LYS A 209 -6.30 3.02 -18.86
N SER A 210 -7.24 3.88 -19.25
CA SER A 210 -6.97 5.30 -19.43
C SER A 210 -6.39 5.90 -18.14
N PRO A 211 -5.36 6.77 -18.21
CA PRO A 211 -4.76 7.35 -17.02
C PRO A 211 -5.79 8.08 -16.16
N CYS A 212 -5.94 7.66 -14.90
CA CYS A 212 -6.86 8.28 -13.97
C CYS A 212 -6.38 9.69 -13.54
N PRO A 213 -7.21 10.47 -12.85
CA PRO A 213 -6.76 11.71 -12.21
C PRO A 213 -5.64 11.45 -11.20
N ALA A 214 -4.71 12.40 -11.13
CA ALA A 214 -3.66 12.49 -10.13
C ALA A 214 -3.66 13.88 -9.48
N ILE A 215 -3.81 13.93 -8.16
CA ILE A 215 -3.92 15.15 -7.35
C ILE A 215 -2.63 15.33 -6.56
N VAL A 216 -1.88 16.41 -6.83
CA VAL A 216 -0.69 16.77 -6.05
C VAL A 216 -1.04 17.71 -4.89
N PHE A 217 -0.52 17.42 -3.71
CA PHE A 217 -0.68 18.26 -2.52
C PHE A 217 0.51 19.21 -2.38
N GLY A 218 0.22 20.51 -2.30
CA GLY A 218 1.17 21.58 -2.01
C GLY A 218 0.84 22.31 -0.72
N GLY A 219 1.85 22.89 -0.10
CA GLY A 219 1.70 23.65 1.14
C GLY A 219 3.03 23.76 1.87
N PRO A 220 3.28 24.86 2.61
CA PRO A 220 4.51 25.01 3.37
C PRO A 220 4.64 23.93 4.45
N PRO A 221 5.83 23.72 5.03
CA PRO A 221 6.01 22.77 6.13
C PRO A 221 5.05 23.08 7.29
N ASN A 222 4.55 22.04 7.96
CA ASN A 222 3.61 22.15 9.10
C ASN A 222 2.23 22.76 8.79
N SER A 223 1.86 22.91 7.52
CA SER A 223 0.52 23.35 7.09
C SER A 223 -0.59 22.31 7.32
N GLY A 224 -0.25 21.06 7.61
CA GLY A 224 -1.19 19.95 7.66
C GLY A 224 -1.27 19.12 6.37
N LYS A 225 -0.47 19.45 5.33
CA LYS A 225 -0.43 18.74 4.04
C LYS A 225 -0.35 17.21 4.14
N SER A 226 0.62 16.68 4.88
CA SER A 226 0.83 15.22 4.96
C SER A 226 -0.31 14.52 5.68
N LEU A 227 -0.91 15.19 6.68
CA LEU A 227 -2.11 14.75 7.39
C LEU A 227 -3.33 14.80 6.48
N LEU A 228 -3.55 15.89 5.75
CA LEU A 228 -4.64 16.02 4.76
C LEU A 228 -4.61 14.87 3.75
N ALA A 229 -3.46 14.61 3.13
CA ALA A 229 -3.32 13.53 2.16
C ALA A 229 -3.60 12.15 2.77
N TYR A 230 -3.13 11.91 4.00
CA TYR A 230 -3.42 10.68 4.75
C TYR A 230 -4.91 10.55 5.09
N THR A 231 -5.50 11.58 5.70
CA THR A 231 -6.90 11.57 6.16
C THR A 231 -7.87 11.51 4.99
N LEU A 232 -7.58 12.17 3.85
CA LEU A 232 -8.39 12.03 2.64
C LEU A 232 -8.34 10.59 2.10
N LYS A 233 -7.16 9.96 2.04
CA LYS A 233 -7.04 8.55 1.67
C LYS A 233 -7.89 7.68 2.59
N GLN A 234 -7.77 7.83 3.91
CA GLN A 234 -8.55 7.04 4.86
C GLN A 234 -10.06 7.26 4.70
N THR A 235 -10.48 8.51 4.51
CA THR A 235 -11.89 8.85 4.27
C THR A 235 -12.43 8.13 3.03
N LEU A 236 -11.69 8.16 1.91
CA LEU A 236 -12.07 7.47 0.68
C LEU A 236 -12.07 5.94 0.83
N VAL A 237 -11.06 5.39 1.51
CA VAL A 237 -10.98 3.95 1.83
C VAL A 237 -12.21 3.49 2.62
N ASN A 238 -12.59 4.25 3.65
CA ASN A 238 -13.76 3.97 4.49
C ASN A 238 -15.09 4.10 3.74
N MET A 239 -15.12 4.91 2.67
CA MET A 239 -16.25 5.00 1.73
C MET A 239 -16.26 3.88 0.67
N GLY A 240 -15.32 2.93 0.72
CA GLY A 240 -15.27 1.78 -0.19
C GLY A 240 -14.30 1.92 -1.38
N TRP A 241 -13.45 2.95 -1.41
CA TRP A 241 -12.53 3.22 -2.53
C TRP A 241 -11.12 2.62 -2.37
N ASN A 242 -10.94 1.65 -1.46
CA ASN A 242 -9.62 1.12 -1.06
C ASN A 242 -8.75 0.60 -2.23
N ASN A 243 -9.34 -0.09 -3.20
CA ASN A 243 -8.61 -0.61 -4.37
C ASN A 243 -8.50 0.38 -5.53
N LYS A 244 -9.04 1.58 -5.34
CA LYS A 244 -9.21 2.59 -6.37
C LYS A 244 -8.29 3.79 -6.17
N VAL A 245 -7.90 4.05 -4.93
CA VAL A 245 -7.08 5.20 -4.54
C VAL A 245 -5.69 4.75 -4.11
N TYR A 246 -4.66 5.39 -4.67
CA TYR A 246 -3.27 5.18 -4.25
C TYR A 246 -2.63 6.48 -3.78
N LEU A 247 -2.02 6.47 -2.59
CA LEU A 247 -1.25 7.60 -2.08
C LEU A 247 0.24 7.35 -2.30
N HIS A 248 0.83 8.13 -3.20
CA HIS A 248 2.25 8.12 -3.52
C HIS A 248 2.97 9.25 -2.79
N ARG A 249 3.89 8.91 -1.90
CA ARG A 249 4.78 9.88 -1.23
C ARG A 249 6.03 10.02 -2.08
N THR A 250 6.31 11.23 -2.58
CA THR A 250 7.47 11.46 -3.45
C THR A 250 8.66 12.03 -2.70
N THR A 251 8.52 12.31 -1.40
CA THR A 251 9.63 12.81 -0.58
C THR A 251 10.58 11.67 -0.19
N TRP A 252 11.87 11.96 -0.20
CA TRP A 252 12.92 11.04 0.27
C TRP A 252 13.23 11.19 1.78
N ASP A 253 12.48 12.01 2.50
CA ASP A 253 12.67 12.25 3.95
C ASP A 253 12.32 11.03 4.82
N GLY A 254 11.80 9.97 4.22
CA GLY A 254 11.51 8.70 4.87
C GLY A 254 10.23 8.74 5.73
N GLU A 255 9.57 9.90 5.80
CA GLU A 255 8.24 10.01 6.39
C GLU A 255 7.21 9.37 5.46
N GLY A 256 6.17 8.78 6.04
CA GLY A 256 5.10 8.16 5.29
C GLY A 256 3.88 7.95 6.18
N ASP A 257 2.97 7.08 5.74
CA ASP A 257 1.74 6.79 6.50
C ASP A 257 2.03 6.28 7.92
N TRP A 258 3.19 5.64 8.13
CA TRP A 258 3.63 5.18 9.46
C TRP A 258 3.72 6.31 10.48
N PHE A 259 4.13 7.51 10.06
CA PHE A 259 4.29 8.64 10.97
C PHE A 259 2.91 9.11 11.44
N ALA A 260 1.97 9.29 10.49
CA ALA A 260 0.60 9.66 10.81
C ALA A 260 -0.09 8.64 11.72
N GLN A 261 0.06 7.35 11.43
CA GLN A 261 -0.48 6.25 12.24
C GLN A 261 0.10 6.22 13.65
N MET A 262 1.41 6.43 13.79
CA MET A 262 2.07 6.35 15.08
C MET A 262 1.88 7.62 15.91
N MET A 263 1.68 8.79 15.29
CA MET A 263 1.34 10.01 16.03
C MET A 263 0.04 9.88 16.83
N GLY A 264 -0.88 9.00 16.44
CA GLY A 264 -2.10 8.72 17.23
C GLY A 264 -1.88 7.78 18.41
N THR A 265 -0.80 6.99 18.42
CA THR A 265 -0.60 5.89 19.40
C THR A 265 0.66 6.04 20.25
N ASN A 266 1.74 6.55 19.67
CA ASN A 266 3.02 6.82 20.31
C ASN A 266 3.75 8.02 19.66
N PRO A 267 3.32 9.27 19.94
CA PRO A 267 3.90 10.48 19.35
C PRO A 267 5.40 10.63 19.61
N GLU A 268 5.88 10.26 20.80
CA GLU A 268 7.29 10.38 21.16
C GLU A 268 8.18 9.50 20.27
N LEU A 269 7.78 8.24 20.07
CA LEU A 269 8.49 7.34 19.17
C LEU A 269 8.38 7.80 17.71
N ALA A 270 7.24 8.32 17.29
CA ALA A 270 7.05 8.88 15.95
C ALA A 270 8.04 10.01 15.65
N ASN A 271 8.14 10.98 16.55
CA ASN A 271 9.09 12.08 16.41
C ASN A 271 10.54 11.57 16.40
N LYS A 272 10.89 10.64 17.31
CA LYS A 272 12.24 10.05 17.34
C LYS A 272 12.59 9.32 16.04
N LEU A 273 11.66 8.57 15.46
CA LEU A 273 11.89 7.87 14.20
C LEU A 273 11.91 8.83 13.01
N SER A 274 11.11 9.91 13.02
CA SER A 274 11.13 10.95 11.99
C SER A 274 12.49 11.67 11.99
N GLU A 275 13.06 11.97 13.15
CA GLU A 275 14.42 12.54 13.24
C GLU A 275 15.50 11.61 12.68
N ILE A 276 15.30 10.29 12.77
CA ILE A 276 16.21 9.30 12.17
C ILE A 276 15.98 9.21 10.66
N ALA A 277 14.70 9.22 10.22
CA ALA A 277 14.31 9.19 8.82
C ALA A 277 14.80 10.44 8.06
N GLY A 278 14.71 11.62 8.68
CA GLY A 278 15.23 12.88 8.13
C GLY A 278 16.75 12.90 7.93
N ARG A 279 17.48 11.93 8.48
CA ARG A 279 18.93 11.71 8.21
C ARG A 279 19.18 10.83 6.99
N TRP A 280 18.14 10.33 6.33
CA TRP A 280 18.29 9.57 5.11
C TRP A 280 18.99 10.42 4.07
N LYS A 281 19.96 9.81 3.39
CA LYS A 281 20.77 10.53 2.41
C LYS A 281 19.85 11.01 1.30
N LYS A 282 19.89 12.31 1.04
CA LYS A 282 19.29 12.89 -0.16
C LYS A 282 19.84 12.14 -1.39
N PRO A 283 19.01 11.90 -2.41
CA PRO A 283 19.50 11.29 -3.64
C PRO A 283 20.65 12.14 -4.19
N GLU A 284 21.71 11.48 -4.69
CA GLU A 284 22.86 12.15 -5.30
C GLU A 284 22.43 12.98 -6.51
N ASN A 285 21.42 12.50 -7.24
CA ASN A 285 20.80 13.17 -8.37
C ASN A 285 19.27 13.34 -8.13
N PRO A 286 18.84 14.48 -7.57
CA PRO A 286 17.42 14.75 -7.35
C PRO A 286 16.57 14.76 -8.63
N ALA A 287 17.12 15.22 -9.76
CA ALA A 287 16.39 15.26 -11.02
C ALA A 287 16.06 13.86 -11.51
N GLU A 288 17.03 12.94 -11.50
CA GLU A 288 16.82 11.54 -11.84
C GLU A 288 15.83 10.86 -10.88
N TYR A 289 15.94 11.13 -9.59
CA TYR A 289 14.99 10.63 -8.59
C TYR A 289 13.55 11.05 -8.93
N PHE A 290 13.31 12.34 -9.21
CA PHE A 290 11.97 12.82 -9.54
C PHE A 290 11.49 12.36 -10.92
N SER A 291 12.38 12.17 -11.89
CA SER A 291 12.03 11.50 -13.15
C SER A 291 11.53 10.07 -12.90
N GLN A 292 12.18 9.31 -12.02
CA GLN A 292 11.70 7.97 -11.64
C GLN A 292 10.34 8.04 -10.93
N GLN A 293 10.15 9.00 -10.02
CA GLN A 293 8.86 9.18 -9.34
C GLN A 293 7.74 9.57 -10.33
N ALA A 294 8.04 10.42 -11.32
CA ALA A 294 7.12 10.81 -12.38
C ALA A 294 6.65 9.60 -13.19
N GLU A 295 7.58 8.73 -13.62
CA GLU A 295 7.24 7.49 -14.32
C GLU A 295 6.41 6.54 -13.45
N VAL A 296 6.72 6.41 -12.16
CA VAL A 296 5.90 5.63 -11.22
C VAL A 296 4.47 6.15 -11.15
N ILE A 297 4.26 7.48 -11.10
CA ILE A 297 2.92 8.07 -11.10
C ILE A 297 2.19 7.76 -12.41
N LYS A 298 2.84 7.97 -13.57
CA LYS A 298 2.25 7.68 -14.88
C LYS A 298 1.84 6.22 -15.00
N GLU A 299 2.63 5.29 -14.48
CA GLU A 299 2.32 3.87 -14.49
C GLU A 299 1.16 3.54 -13.54
N ILE A 300 1.17 4.00 -12.29
CA ILE A 300 0.08 3.74 -11.33
C ILE A 300 -1.27 4.23 -11.86
N ARG A 301 -1.28 5.41 -12.49
CA ARG A 301 -2.50 6.02 -13.07
C ARG A 301 -3.20 5.12 -14.10
N LYS A 302 -2.48 4.19 -14.74
CA LYS A 302 -3.06 3.24 -15.70
C LYS A 302 -3.82 2.09 -15.05
N TYR A 303 -3.70 1.92 -13.74
CA TYR A 303 -4.20 0.73 -13.03
C TYR A 303 -5.09 1.08 -11.82
N THR A 304 -5.16 2.36 -11.45
CA THR A 304 -6.01 2.88 -10.36
C THR A 304 -7.08 3.80 -10.89
N ASP A 305 -7.99 4.25 -10.03
CA ASP A 305 -9.01 5.24 -10.39
C ASP A 305 -8.68 6.65 -9.81
N LEU A 306 -7.73 6.75 -8.87
CA LEU A 306 -7.19 8.02 -8.36
C LEU A 306 -5.77 7.86 -7.79
N VAL A 307 -4.88 8.80 -8.10
CA VAL A 307 -3.57 8.92 -7.43
C VAL A 307 -3.50 10.21 -6.62
N LEU A 308 -3.18 10.09 -5.34
CA LEU A 308 -2.84 11.19 -4.45
C LEU A 308 -1.32 11.30 -4.39
N VAL A 309 -0.77 12.50 -4.57
CA VAL A 309 0.69 12.71 -4.66
C VAL A 309 1.13 13.72 -3.61
N ASP A 310 1.95 13.31 -2.64
CA ASP A 310 2.52 14.22 -1.65
C ASP A 310 3.95 14.63 -2.04
N LEU A 311 4.10 15.87 -2.51
CA LEU A 311 5.35 16.43 -3.04
C LEU A 311 6.37 16.80 -1.94
N GLY A 312 5.91 17.06 -0.72
CA GLY A 312 6.72 17.66 0.35
C GLY A 312 6.50 19.17 0.51
N GLY A 313 7.04 19.73 1.59
CA GLY A 313 6.69 21.09 2.05
C GLY A 313 7.51 22.23 1.45
N ILE A 314 8.55 21.93 0.68
CA ILE A 314 9.46 22.94 0.12
C ILE A 314 9.53 22.72 -1.39
N PRO A 315 8.92 23.59 -2.21
CA PRO A 315 8.95 23.45 -3.65
C PRO A 315 10.36 23.73 -4.18
N ARG A 316 10.88 22.83 -5.01
CA ARG A 316 12.21 22.92 -5.63
C ARG A 316 12.08 22.79 -7.14
N GLU A 317 13.09 23.28 -7.87
CA GLU A 317 13.11 23.17 -9.34
C GLU A 317 13.04 21.72 -9.81
N ALA A 318 13.74 20.80 -9.15
CA ALA A 318 13.70 19.38 -9.49
C ALA A 318 12.31 18.74 -9.31
N ASP A 319 11.48 19.29 -8.42
CA ASP A 319 10.14 18.78 -8.17
C ASP A 319 9.20 19.07 -9.37
N GLN A 320 9.52 20.09 -10.20
CA GLN A 320 8.73 20.45 -11.38
C GLN A 320 8.67 19.33 -12.42
N ILE A 321 9.68 18.46 -12.46
CA ILE A 321 9.75 17.28 -13.33
C ILE A 321 8.55 16.34 -13.09
N LEU A 322 8.02 16.33 -11.87
CA LEU A 322 6.95 15.43 -11.47
C LEU A 322 5.55 15.97 -11.83
N LEU A 323 5.38 17.29 -11.86
CA LEU A 323 4.10 17.96 -12.10
C LEU A 323 3.35 17.49 -13.36
N PRO A 324 3.97 17.27 -14.54
CA PRO A 324 3.24 16.80 -15.73
C PRO A 324 2.71 15.37 -15.60
N SER A 325 3.11 14.63 -14.56
CA SER A 325 2.51 13.33 -14.26
C SER A 325 1.21 13.45 -13.45
N CYS A 326 0.91 14.64 -12.94
CA CYS A 326 -0.29 14.98 -12.20
C CYS A 326 -1.30 15.71 -13.12
N SER A 327 -2.54 15.82 -12.66
CA SER A 327 -3.64 16.50 -13.39
C SER A 327 -4.24 17.67 -12.62
N HIS A 328 -4.29 17.54 -11.29
CA HIS A 328 -4.94 18.50 -10.40
C HIS A 328 -4.01 18.80 -9.23
N TYR A 329 -4.26 19.90 -8.52
CA TYR A 329 -3.57 20.19 -7.26
C TYR A 329 -4.49 20.69 -6.15
N VAL A 330 -4.07 20.41 -4.92
CA VAL A 330 -4.67 20.95 -3.69
C VAL A 330 -3.58 21.71 -2.93
N ILE A 331 -3.90 22.92 -2.48
CA ILE A 331 -3.02 23.71 -1.61
C ILE A 331 -3.60 23.76 -0.20
N ILE A 332 -2.76 23.55 0.82
CA ILE A 332 -3.10 23.80 2.21
C ILE A 332 -2.03 24.69 2.86
N SER A 333 -2.43 25.78 3.48
CA SER A 333 -1.50 26.75 4.08
C SER A 333 -2.20 27.62 5.12
N ASN A 334 -1.46 28.07 6.14
CA ASN A 334 -1.91 29.10 7.09
C ASN A 334 -1.50 30.52 6.66
N SER A 335 -0.86 30.67 5.49
CA SER A 335 -0.35 31.92 4.96
C SER A 335 -0.81 32.14 3.52
N LEU A 336 -1.48 33.28 3.27
CA LEU A 336 -1.92 33.70 1.94
C LEU A 336 -0.75 33.91 0.97
N GLU A 337 0.40 34.39 1.48
CA GLU A 337 1.59 34.58 0.66
C GLU A 337 2.12 33.23 0.15
N GLU A 338 2.13 32.21 1.02
CA GLU A 338 2.55 30.86 0.63
C GLU A 338 1.55 30.23 -0.35
N VAL A 339 0.24 30.46 -0.19
CA VAL A 339 -0.76 30.02 -1.19
C VAL A 339 -0.43 30.56 -2.58
N ALA A 340 -0.11 31.86 -2.69
CA ALA A 340 0.27 32.47 -3.96
C ALA A 340 1.56 31.87 -4.55
N LYS A 341 2.56 31.58 -3.71
CA LYS A 341 3.80 30.90 -4.14
C LYS A 341 3.52 29.50 -4.68
N TRP A 342 2.67 28.72 -4.00
CA TRP A 342 2.31 27.37 -4.44
C TRP A 342 1.46 27.36 -5.70
N HIS A 343 0.53 28.30 -5.88
CA HIS A 343 -0.17 28.48 -7.15
C HIS A 343 0.82 28.73 -8.28
N LYS A 344 1.73 29.69 -8.11
CA LYS A 344 2.75 29.99 -9.13
C LYS A 344 3.62 28.78 -9.45
N PHE A 345 3.99 28.00 -8.44
CA PHE A 345 4.77 26.78 -8.61
C PHE A 345 4.00 25.74 -9.46
N PHE A 346 2.73 25.46 -9.15
CA PHE A 346 1.92 24.49 -9.90
C PHE A 346 1.48 24.98 -11.29
N GLN A 347 1.37 26.29 -11.47
CA GLN A 347 1.03 26.92 -12.76
C GLN A 347 2.26 27.20 -13.64
N THR A 348 3.46 26.79 -13.21
CA THR A 348 4.64 26.86 -14.08
C THR A 348 4.42 25.94 -15.28
N LEU A 349 4.33 26.52 -16.47
CA LEU A 349 4.03 25.81 -17.71
C LEU A 349 5.01 24.66 -17.94
N ASN A 350 4.47 23.48 -18.23
CA ASN A 350 5.27 22.42 -18.79
C ASN A 350 5.52 22.73 -20.27
N THR A 351 6.78 22.95 -20.64
CA THR A 351 7.14 23.31 -22.01
C THR A 351 6.81 22.22 -23.03
N ASP A 352 6.71 20.96 -22.57
CA ASP A 352 6.59 19.80 -23.46
C ASP A 352 5.13 19.36 -23.69
N THR A 353 4.23 19.54 -22.72
CA THR A 353 2.83 19.10 -22.85
C THR A 353 1.82 20.23 -23.07
N GLN A 354 2.20 21.49 -22.82
CA GLN A 354 1.28 22.66 -22.78
C GLN A 354 0.07 22.52 -21.82
N GLU A 355 -0.04 21.42 -21.07
CA GLU A 355 -1.09 21.19 -20.09
C GLU A 355 -0.70 21.81 -18.74
N GLN A 356 -1.62 22.55 -18.14
CA GLN A 356 -1.48 23.09 -16.80
C GLN A 356 -2.25 22.23 -15.80
N LEU A 357 -1.69 22.07 -14.60
CA LEU A 357 -2.42 21.45 -13.52
C LEU A 357 -3.66 22.29 -13.16
N ILE A 358 -4.77 21.60 -12.94
CA ILE A 358 -6.05 22.24 -12.63
C ILE A 358 -6.14 22.44 -11.10
N PRO A 359 -6.37 23.67 -10.59
CA PRO A 359 -6.63 23.86 -9.16
C PRO A 359 -7.92 23.13 -8.77
N LEU A 360 -7.84 22.24 -7.79
CA LEU A 360 -9.01 21.56 -7.24
C LEU A 360 -9.49 22.24 -5.97
N THR A 361 -8.59 22.51 -5.03
CA THR A 361 -8.95 23.10 -3.74
C THR A 361 -7.82 23.92 -3.11
N VAL A 362 -8.18 25.02 -2.45
CA VAL A 362 -7.31 25.77 -1.54
C VAL A 362 -7.90 25.74 -0.13
N ILE A 363 -7.09 25.31 0.83
CA ILE A 363 -7.45 25.22 2.24
C ILE A 363 -6.59 26.19 3.05
N HIS A 364 -7.23 27.21 3.61
CA HIS A 364 -6.64 28.10 4.60
C HIS A 364 -6.67 27.40 5.97
N SER A 365 -5.55 26.78 6.34
CA SER A 365 -5.43 25.98 7.56
C SER A 365 -5.41 26.87 8.81
N VAL A 366 -6.28 26.59 9.77
CA VAL A 366 -6.37 27.32 11.06
C VAL A 366 -6.18 26.38 12.25
N LYS A 367 -5.95 26.94 13.45
CA LYS A 367 -5.73 26.16 14.68
C LYS A 367 -7.00 25.93 15.50
N GLU A 368 -8.04 26.71 15.22
CA GLU A 368 -9.36 26.63 15.81
C GLU A 368 -10.25 25.65 15.03
N ASN A 369 -11.25 25.08 15.69
CA ASN A 369 -12.29 24.29 15.04
C ASN A 369 -13.14 25.20 14.15
N LYS A 370 -12.86 25.20 12.85
CA LYS A 370 -13.54 26.05 11.88
C LYS A 370 -13.65 25.32 10.54
N LEU A 371 -14.82 25.43 9.92
CA LEU A 371 -15.05 25.07 8.53
C LEU A 371 -15.90 26.20 7.91
N GLU A 372 -15.35 26.88 6.92
CA GLU A 372 -16.02 27.96 6.19
C GLU A 372 -15.67 27.86 4.72
N ILE A 373 -16.68 27.71 3.85
CA ILE A 373 -16.49 27.72 2.40
C ILE A 373 -16.49 29.18 1.95
N LEU A 374 -15.36 29.62 1.39
CA LEU A 374 -15.20 30.98 0.86
C LEU A 374 -15.70 31.07 -0.57
N ASN A 375 -15.40 30.06 -1.39
CA ASN A 375 -15.75 30.03 -2.80
C ASN A 375 -15.82 28.59 -3.33
N ARG A 376 -16.52 28.40 -4.46
CA ARG A 376 -16.58 27.13 -5.20
C ARG A 376 -16.02 27.25 -6.63
N GLU A 377 -15.87 28.47 -7.14
CA GLU A 377 -15.46 28.74 -8.52
C GLU A 377 -14.36 29.81 -8.56
N PRO A 378 -13.25 29.61 -9.29
CA PRO A 378 -12.98 28.53 -10.25
C PRO A 378 -12.50 27.22 -9.60
N TYR A 379 -12.35 27.19 -8.29
CA TYR A 379 -12.00 26.01 -7.50
C TYR A 379 -12.60 26.14 -6.10
N LEU A 380 -12.65 25.05 -5.35
CA LEU A 380 -13.12 25.05 -3.97
C LEU A 380 -12.12 25.79 -3.07
N GLU A 381 -12.55 26.84 -2.39
CA GLU A 381 -11.72 27.59 -1.44
C GLU A 381 -12.39 27.59 -0.07
N MET A 382 -11.65 27.19 0.96
CA MET A 382 -12.20 27.06 2.32
C MET A 382 -11.19 27.45 3.40
N ILE A 383 -11.71 27.84 4.56
CA ILE A 383 -10.98 27.88 5.82
C ILE A 383 -11.32 26.60 6.57
N ALA A 384 -10.33 25.79 6.94
CA ALA A 384 -10.55 24.55 7.67
C ALA A 384 -9.47 24.27 8.70
N GLY A 385 -9.85 23.77 9.87
CA GLY A 385 -8.93 23.34 10.92
C GLY A 385 -9.65 22.90 12.20
N PRO A 386 -8.89 22.40 13.19
CA PRO A 386 -7.45 22.17 13.18
C PRO A 386 -7.04 20.90 12.42
N TRP A 387 -5.80 20.91 11.92
CA TRP A 387 -5.15 19.76 11.28
C TRP A 387 -4.14 19.16 12.26
N ARG A 388 -4.57 18.20 13.09
CA ARG A 388 -3.75 17.59 14.15
C ARG A 388 -3.81 16.07 14.08
N TYR A 389 -2.64 15.44 14.14
CA TYR A 389 -2.56 13.99 14.19
C TYR A 389 -3.30 13.44 15.43
N GLY A 390 -4.05 12.37 15.25
CA GLY A 390 -4.86 11.76 16.32
C GLY A 390 -6.16 12.49 16.65
N GLU A 391 -6.37 13.72 16.16
CA GLU A 391 -7.63 14.47 16.34
C GLU A 391 -8.42 14.58 15.02
N THR A 392 -7.73 14.79 13.89
CA THR A 392 -8.37 14.96 12.57
C THR A 392 -8.61 13.61 11.89
N GLU A 393 -9.80 13.04 12.09
CA GLU A 393 -10.17 11.72 11.54
C GLU A 393 -10.76 11.76 10.13
N THR A 394 -11.37 12.88 9.75
CA THR A 394 -12.01 13.05 8.44
C THR A 394 -11.62 14.40 7.82
N VAL A 395 -11.78 14.49 6.50
CA VAL A 395 -11.64 15.76 5.76
C VAL A 395 -13.02 16.37 5.50
N PRO A 396 -13.11 17.70 5.24
CA PRO A 396 -14.38 18.34 4.90
C PRO A 396 -15.11 17.63 3.76
N GLN A 397 -16.44 17.44 3.91
CA GLN A 397 -17.26 16.72 2.94
C GLN A 397 -17.18 17.34 1.55
N GLU A 398 -17.10 18.66 1.47
CA GLU A 398 -16.99 19.41 0.22
C GLU A 398 -15.73 19.02 -0.56
N LEU A 399 -14.60 18.79 0.12
CA LEU A 399 -13.38 18.30 -0.53
C LEU A 399 -13.57 16.88 -1.06
N VAL A 400 -14.23 16.01 -0.28
CA VAL A 400 -14.52 14.63 -0.70
C VAL A 400 -15.39 14.62 -1.96
N GLU A 401 -16.40 15.49 -2.02
CA GLU A 401 -17.30 15.61 -3.16
C GLU A 401 -16.53 16.04 -4.43
N GLU A 402 -15.66 17.05 -4.36
CA GLU A 402 -14.83 17.46 -5.50
C GLU A 402 -13.90 16.33 -5.97
N VAL A 403 -13.29 15.59 -5.04
CA VAL A 403 -12.44 14.44 -5.40
C VAL A 403 -13.24 13.31 -6.03
N ILE A 404 -14.45 13.02 -5.55
CA ILE A 404 -15.31 11.97 -6.10
C ILE A 404 -15.81 12.32 -7.51
N LYS A 405 -16.06 13.59 -7.82
CA LYS A 405 -16.42 14.02 -9.19
C LYS A 405 -15.36 13.60 -10.19
N LEU A 406 -14.08 13.83 -9.87
CA LEU A 406 -12.95 13.45 -10.73
C LEU A 406 -12.88 11.95 -11.01
N ILE A 407 -13.31 11.10 -10.08
CA ILE A 407 -13.26 9.64 -10.26
C ILE A 407 -14.43 9.13 -11.14
N ARG A 408 -15.52 9.90 -11.23
CA ARG A 408 -16.75 9.49 -11.95
C ARG A 408 -16.81 10.01 -13.38
N GLU A 409 -16.03 11.02 -13.71
CA GLU A 409 -15.77 11.51 -15.07
C GLU A 409 -14.85 10.55 -15.83
#